data_AF-D5P9Y3-F1
#
_entry.id   AF-D5P9Y3-F1
#
_cell.length_a   1.000
_cell.length_b   1.000
_cell.length_c   1.000
_cell.angle_alpha   90.00
_cell.angle_beta   90.00
_cell.angle_gamma   90.00
#
_symmetry.space_group_name_H-M   'P 1'
#
loop_
_entity.id
_entity.type
_entity.pdbx_description
1 polymer ?
#
loop_
_entity_poly.entity_id
_entity_poly.type
_entity_poly.pdbx_seq_one_letter_code
_entity_poly.pdbx_strand_id
1 'polypeptide(L)'
;MNAVLAPARTPALAHFPDSIADLPQPHRVLLALVVAHRDAAGGVIPWHQLLNNAVVAISSPDLLPAARSLVDSNNILRTVKSVVGDLLDYDLLTATDEGLDLSARADQARHGWNGEFTELTQGAKEVLAHARE
;
A
#
# COMPACT_ATOMS: atom_id res chain seq x y z
N MET A 1 -8.19 24.69 -27.93
CA MET A 1 -6.98 24.44 -27.12
C MET A 1 -7.21 23.13 -26.39
N ASN A 2 -6.61 22.03 -26.85
CA ASN A 2 -6.72 20.75 -26.14
C ASN A 2 -5.82 20.81 -24.92
N ALA A 3 -6.41 20.89 -23.72
CA ALA A 3 -5.68 20.60 -22.50
C ALA A 3 -5.24 19.13 -22.58
N VAL A 4 -3.96 18.91 -22.87
CA VAL A 4 -3.34 17.62 -22.64
C VAL A 4 -3.43 17.41 -21.13
N LEU A 5 -4.39 16.60 -20.69
CA LEU A 5 -4.41 16.06 -19.35
C LEU A 5 -3.09 15.31 -19.20
N ALA A 6 -2.12 15.91 -18.52
CA ALA A 6 -0.93 15.20 -18.09
C ALA A 6 -1.41 13.95 -17.35
N PRO A 7 -0.82 12.77 -17.61
CA PRO A 7 -1.25 11.55 -16.94
C PRO A 7 -1.24 11.80 -15.44
N ALA A 8 -2.36 11.48 -14.76
CA ALA A 8 -2.47 11.61 -13.32
C ALA A 8 -1.30 10.85 -12.71
N ARG A 9 -0.31 11.58 -12.19
CA ARG A 9 0.82 10.99 -11.48
C ARG A 9 0.32 10.67 -10.09
N THR A 10 0.70 9.50 -9.59
CA THR A 10 0.52 9.18 -8.18
C THR A 10 1.05 10.36 -7.34
N PRO A 11 0.24 10.95 -6.44
CA PRO A 11 0.69 12.08 -5.64
C PRO A 11 1.89 11.67 -4.79
N ALA A 12 2.99 12.41 -4.86
CA ALA A 12 4.18 12.11 -4.06
C ALA A 12 3.96 12.48 -2.58
N LEU A 13 4.63 11.77 -1.69
CA LEU A 13 4.73 12.16 -0.29
C LEU A 13 5.68 13.34 -0.12
N ALA A 14 5.45 14.14 0.93
CA ALA A 14 6.27 15.31 1.25
C ALA A 14 7.04 15.14 2.56
N HIS A 15 6.50 14.38 3.51
CA HIS A 15 7.06 14.10 4.84
C HIS A 15 6.45 12.81 5.40
N PHE A 16 7.01 12.32 6.52
CA PHE A 16 6.40 11.24 7.30
C PHE A 16 5.03 11.70 7.83
N PRO A 17 3.94 10.92 7.65
CA PRO A 17 2.60 11.35 7.99
C PRO A 17 2.36 11.43 9.51
N ASP A 18 1.68 12.49 9.96
CA ASP A 18 1.18 12.59 11.34
C ASP A 18 -0.10 11.74 11.51
N SER A 19 -0.92 11.63 10.47
CA SER A 19 -2.11 10.79 10.39
C SER A 19 -2.13 9.94 9.12
N ILE A 20 -2.78 8.77 9.17
CA ILE A 20 -2.95 7.94 7.97
C ILE A 20 -3.67 8.70 6.85
N ALA A 21 -4.61 9.60 7.20
CA ALA A 21 -5.39 10.37 6.23
C ALA A 21 -4.52 11.34 5.39
N ASP A 22 -3.32 11.66 5.86
CA ASP A 22 -2.37 12.53 5.15
C ASP A 22 -1.68 11.79 3.99
N LEU A 23 -1.74 10.46 3.97
CA LEU A 23 -1.22 9.65 2.89
C LEU A 23 -2.20 9.62 1.71
N PRO A 24 -1.71 9.76 0.46
CA PRO A 24 -2.51 9.47 -0.72
C PRO A 24 -3.06 8.04 -0.68
N GLN A 25 -4.23 7.83 -1.26
CA GLN A 25 -4.91 6.54 -1.18
C GLN A 25 -4.07 5.35 -1.68
N PRO A 26 -3.30 5.44 -2.78
CA PRO A 26 -2.40 4.36 -3.20
C PRO A 26 -1.37 3.96 -2.12
N HIS A 27 -0.83 4.94 -1.39
CA HIS A 27 0.12 4.73 -0.29
C HIS A 27 -0.52 4.04 0.89
N ARG A 28 -1.72 4.50 1.29
CA ARG A 28 -2.49 3.85 2.37
C ARG A 28 -2.78 2.39 2.06
N VAL A 29 -3.22 2.10 0.83
CA VAL A 29 -3.52 0.74 0.40
C VAL A 29 -2.28 -0.15 0.41
N LEU A 30 -1.16 0.30 -0.17
CA LEU A 30 0.05 -0.51 -0.21
C LEU A 30 0.64 -0.72 1.20
N LEU A 31 0.60 0.30 2.05
CA LEU A 31 1.00 0.17 3.45
C LEU A 31 0.11 -0.84 4.19
N ALA A 32 -1.21 -0.79 3.99
CA ALA A 32 -2.15 -1.74 4.57
C ALA A 32 -1.90 -3.18 4.09
N LEU A 33 -1.56 -3.38 2.80
CA LEU A 33 -1.20 -4.71 2.26
C LEU A 33 0.08 -5.27 2.89
N VAL A 34 1.08 -4.42 3.12
CA VAL A 34 2.33 -4.83 3.82
C VAL A 34 2.01 -5.22 5.27
N VAL A 35 1.26 -4.39 6.00
CA VAL A 35 0.88 -4.69 7.40
C VAL A 35 0.02 -5.94 7.49
N ALA A 36 -0.96 -6.11 6.59
CA ALA A 36 -1.79 -7.30 6.54
C ALA A 36 -0.97 -8.56 6.28
N HIS A 37 0.02 -8.50 5.39
CA HIS A 37 0.92 -9.61 5.13
C HIS A 37 1.77 -9.94 6.36
N ARG A 38 2.41 -8.93 6.97
CA ARG A 38 3.21 -9.11 8.19
C ARG A 38 2.39 -9.75 9.31
N ASP A 39 1.17 -9.28 9.52
CA ASP A 39 0.27 -9.79 10.56
C ASP A 39 -0.22 -11.23 10.28
N ALA A 40 -0.39 -11.61 9.01
CA ALA A 40 -0.97 -12.89 8.62
C ALA A 40 0.07 -14.00 8.33
N ALA A 41 1.24 -13.65 7.81
CA ALA A 41 2.30 -14.58 7.43
C ALA A 41 3.52 -14.54 8.35
N GLY A 42 3.70 -13.43 9.08
CA GLY A 42 4.92 -13.14 9.82
C GLY A 42 6.07 -12.75 8.88
N GLY A 43 6.71 -11.61 9.15
CA GLY A 43 7.94 -11.20 8.46
C GLY A 43 7.74 -10.30 7.24
N VAL A 44 8.80 -10.24 6.42
CA VAL A 44 8.90 -9.35 5.26
C VAL A 44 8.04 -9.84 4.10
N ILE A 45 7.52 -8.91 3.29
CA ILE A 45 6.84 -9.23 2.05
C ILE A 45 7.80 -9.15 0.85
N PRO A 46 8.03 -10.25 0.11
CA PRO A 46 8.80 -10.21 -1.12
C PRO A 46 8.15 -9.30 -2.18
N TRP A 47 8.95 -8.63 -3.00
CA TRP A 47 8.45 -7.69 -4.02
C TRP A 47 7.40 -8.31 -4.96
N HIS A 48 7.64 -9.53 -5.43
CA HIS A 48 6.71 -10.24 -6.31
C HIS A 48 5.39 -10.56 -5.60
N GLN A 49 5.44 -10.88 -4.30
CA GLN A 49 4.26 -11.14 -3.49
C GLN A 49 3.47 -9.85 -3.24
N LEU A 50 4.13 -8.71 -3.01
CA LEU A 50 3.45 -7.41 -2.89
C LEU A 50 2.71 -7.06 -4.17
N LEU A 51 3.34 -7.26 -5.33
CA LEU A 51 2.68 -7.05 -6.62
C LEU A 51 1.47 -7.99 -6.80
N ASN A 52 1.62 -9.28 -6.48
CA ASN A 52 0.53 -10.23 -6.55
C ASN A 52 -0.63 -9.82 -5.63
N ASN A 53 -0.34 -9.48 -4.38
CA ASN A 53 -1.33 -9.02 -3.41
C ASN A 53 -2.06 -7.75 -3.88
N ALA A 54 -1.34 -6.81 -4.50
CA ALA A 54 -1.95 -5.62 -5.09
C ALA A 54 -2.89 -5.97 -6.24
N VAL A 55 -2.52 -6.91 -7.13
CA VAL A 55 -3.39 -7.39 -8.22
C VAL A 55 -4.65 -8.04 -7.66
N VAL A 56 -4.51 -8.96 -6.70
CA VAL A 56 -5.66 -9.63 -6.05
C VAL A 56 -6.58 -8.58 -5.41
N ALA A 57 -6.02 -7.62 -4.67
CA ALA A 57 -6.81 -6.57 -4.03
C ALA A 57 -7.63 -5.74 -5.04
N ILE A 58 -7.07 -5.42 -6.21
CA ILE A 58 -7.79 -4.76 -7.29
C ILE A 58 -8.94 -5.63 -7.82
N SER A 59 -8.72 -6.94 -7.92
CA SER A 59 -9.70 -7.92 -8.38
C SER A 59 -10.78 -8.27 -7.35
N SER A 60 -10.62 -7.86 -6.09
CA SER A 60 -11.55 -8.08 -4.98
C SER A 60 -12.13 -6.76 -4.45
N PRO A 61 -12.84 -5.98 -5.29
CA PRO A 61 -13.31 -4.65 -4.92
C PRO A 61 -14.35 -4.64 -3.79
N ASP A 62 -15.00 -5.77 -3.52
CA ASP A 62 -15.95 -5.90 -2.41
C ASP A 62 -15.23 -5.99 -1.05
N LEU A 63 -13.99 -6.45 -1.03
CA LEU A 63 -13.16 -6.61 0.18
C LEU A 63 -12.26 -5.40 0.43
N LEU A 64 -11.69 -4.82 -0.63
CA LEU A 64 -10.84 -3.63 -0.52
C LEU A 64 -11.12 -2.63 -1.65
N PRO A 65 -12.24 -1.87 -1.58
CA PRO A 65 -12.63 -0.93 -2.63
C PRO A 65 -11.54 0.09 -2.97
N ALA A 66 -10.77 0.49 -1.95
CA ALA A 66 -9.69 1.47 -2.08
C ALA A 66 -8.55 1.01 -3.01
N ALA A 67 -8.40 -0.31 -3.24
CA ALA A 67 -7.36 -0.88 -4.11
C ALA A 67 -7.48 -0.45 -5.57
N ARG A 68 -8.66 0.00 -6.02
CA ARG A 68 -8.84 0.59 -7.35
C ARG A 68 -7.94 1.80 -7.60
N SER A 69 -7.52 2.51 -6.54
CA SER A 69 -6.56 3.63 -6.64
C SER A 69 -5.18 3.21 -7.16
N LEU A 70 -4.83 1.92 -7.13
CA LEU A 70 -3.57 1.41 -7.68
C LEU A 70 -3.56 1.34 -9.22
N VAL A 71 -4.73 1.48 -9.87
CA VAL A 71 -4.94 1.30 -11.32
C VAL A 71 -4.92 2.64 -12.07
N ASP A 72 -4.25 3.67 -11.57
CA ASP A 72 -4.44 5.03 -12.12
C ASP A 72 -3.70 5.32 -13.44
N SER A 73 -3.03 4.34 -14.08
CA SER A 73 -2.22 4.63 -15.29
C SER A 73 -1.83 3.39 -16.12
N ASN A 74 -2.77 2.51 -16.50
CA ASN A 74 -2.54 1.34 -17.38
C ASN A 74 -1.41 0.38 -16.95
N ASN A 75 -0.78 0.59 -15.80
CA ASN A 75 0.47 -0.05 -15.40
C ASN A 75 0.59 -0.05 -13.88
N ILE A 76 -0.04 -1.05 -13.25
CA ILE A 76 0.05 -1.30 -11.81
C ILE A 76 1.50 -1.34 -11.32
N LEU A 77 2.41 -1.93 -12.09
CA LEU A 77 3.82 -2.05 -11.72
C LEU A 77 4.46 -0.67 -11.53
N ARG A 78 4.14 0.31 -12.38
CA ARG A 78 4.63 1.68 -12.25
C ARG A 78 4.08 2.34 -10.98
N THR A 79 2.78 2.22 -10.73
CA THR A 79 2.15 2.77 -9.53
C THR A 79 2.77 2.20 -8.27
N VAL A 80 2.87 0.86 -8.18
CA VAL A 80 3.43 0.17 -7.01
C VAL A 80 4.90 0.55 -6.79
N LYS A 81 5.70 0.63 -7.86
CA LYS A 81 7.11 1.11 -7.77
C LYS A 81 7.20 2.53 -7.24
N SER A 82 6.38 3.45 -7.75
CA SER A 82 6.39 4.84 -7.31
C SER A 82 6.01 4.96 -5.84
N VAL A 83 4.90 4.32 -5.45
CA VAL A 83 4.42 4.36 -4.07
C VAL A 83 5.41 3.73 -3.12
N VAL A 84 6.00 2.58 -3.46
CA VAL A 84 7.00 1.95 -2.58
C VAL A 84 8.25 2.82 -2.46
N GLY A 85 8.68 3.48 -3.55
CA GLY A 85 9.76 4.47 -3.49
C GLY A 85 9.47 5.54 -2.45
N ASP A 86 8.30 6.17 -2.52
CA ASP A 86 7.89 7.19 -1.55
C ASP A 86 7.82 6.62 -0.12
N LEU A 87 7.27 5.42 0.06
CA LEU A 87 7.18 4.80 1.38
C LEU A 87 8.56 4.46 1.97
N LEU A 88 9.56 4.15 1.16
CA LEU A 88 10.94 3.95 1.60
C LEU A 88 11.61 5.30 1.92
N ASP A 89 11.49 6.29 1.04
CA ASP A 89 12.12 7.60 1.18
C ASP A 89 11.63 8.35 2.44
N TYR A 90 10.39 8.11 2.84
CA TYR A 90 9.77 8.69 4.03
C TYR A 90 9.73 7.75 5.23
N ASP A 91 10.56 6.69 5.27
CA ASP A 91 10.74 5.81 6.44
C ASP A 91 9.40 5.20 6.92
N LEU A 92 8.50 4.88 5.98
CA LEU A 92 7.28 4.10 6.24
C LEU A 92 7.53 2.61 6.05
N LEU A 93 8.39 2.27 5.10
CA LEU A 93 8.88 0.91 4.86
C LEU A 93 10.39 0.87 5.03
N THR A 94 10.90 -0.32 5.31
CA THR A 94 12.31 -0.67 5.21
C THR A 94 12.49 -1.77 4.17
N ALA A 95 13.56 -1.69 3.39
CA ALA A 95 13.97 -2.75 2.48
C ALA A 95 14.99 -3.67 3.18
N THR A 96 14.84 -4.97 2.95
CA THR A 96 15.75 -6.03 3.39
C THR A 96 16.14 -6.89 2.18
N ASP A 97 17.10 -7.80 2.34
CA ASP A 97 17.48 -8.74 1.29
C ASP A 97 16.32 -9.68 0.88
N GLU A 98 15.39 -9.92 1.80
CA GLU A 98 14.26 -10.84 1.62
C GLU A 98 12.99 -10.14 1.10
N GLY A 99 12.88 -8.82 1.27
CA GLY A 99 11.70 -8.07 0.85
C GLY A 99 11.51 -6.74 1.57
N LEU A 100 10.25 -6.31 1.66
CA LEU A 100 9.84 -5.08 2.32
C LEU A 100 9.22 -5.39 3.69
N ASP A 101 9.50 -4.56 4.68
CA ASP A 101 8.81 -4.60 5.97
C ASP A 101 8.41 -3.18 6.37
N LEU A 102 7.52 -3.08 7.35
CA LEU A 102 7.22 -1.84 8.03
C LEU A 102 8.47 -1.33 8.78
N SER A 103 8.79 -0.05 8.62
CA SER A 103 9.89 0.54 9.39
C SER A 103 9.56 0.56 10.88
N ALA A 104 10.58 0.65 11.74
CA ALA A 104 10.37 0.76 13.19
C ALA A 104 9.55 2.02 13.55
N ARG A 105 9.76 3.13 12.83
CA ARG A 105 9.02 4.38 13.03
C ARG A 105 7.55 4.23 12.67
N ALA A 106 7.24 3.59 11.55
CA ALA A 106 5.87 3.35 11.14
C ALA A 106 5.15 2.32 12.01
N ASP A 107 5.87 1.31 12.52
CA ASP A 107 5.31 0.34 13.47
C ASP A 107 4.92 1.00 14.81
N GLN A 108 5.68 2.00 15.26
CA GLN A 108 5.31 2.81 16.42
C GLN A 108 4.11 3.73 16.11
N ALA A 109 4.14 4.40 14.96
CA ALA A 109 3.12 5.39 14.59
C ALA A 109 1.75 4.74 14.30
N ARG A 110 1.72 3.53 13.74
CA ARG A 110 0.46 2.88 13.31
C ARG A 110 -0.52 2.62 14.44
N HIS A 111 -0.07 2.54 15.69
CA HIS A 111 -0.97 2.44 16.84
C HIS A 111 -1.83 3.70 17.02
N GLY A 112 -1.38 4.85 16.51
CA GLY A 112 -2.15 6.08 16.45
C GLY A 112 -3.04 6.20 15.20
N TRP A 113 -2.75 5.41 14.16
CA TRP A 113 -3.53 5.37 12.91
C TRP A 113 -4.76 4.47 13.10
N ASN A 114 -5.76 5.00 13.80
CA ASN A 114 -7.02 4.31 14.08
C ASN A 114 -8.07 4.53 12.98
N GLY A 115 -9.19 3.80 13.04
CA GLY A 115 -10.32 3.96 12.13
C GLY A 115 -10.01 3.44 10.73
N GLU A 116 -9.81 4.34 9.78
CA GLU A 116 -9.62 4.02 8.36
C GLU A 116 -8.47 3.01 8.12
N PHE A 117 -7.33 3.18 8.78
CA PHE A 117 -6.20 2.26 8.57
C PHE A 117 -6.49 0.85 9.07
N THR A 118 -7.28 0.73 10.15
CA THR A 118 -7.70 -0.57 10.68
C THR A 118 -8.63 -1.26 9.69
N GLU A 119 -9.60 -0.53 9.11
CA GLU A 119 -10.50 -1.05 8.09
C GLU A 119 -9.76 -1.48 6.82
N LEU A 120 -8.82 -0.66 6.33
CA LEU A 120 -7.99 -0.99 5.17
C LEU A 120 -7.14 -2.24 5.43
N THR A 121 -6.53 -2.35 6.61
CA THR A 121 -5.71 -3.51 6.99
C THR A 121 -6.56 -4.77 7.11
N GLN A 122 -7.77 -4.65 7.66
CA GLN A 122 -8.70 -5.76 7.77
C GLN A 122 -9.18 -6.25 6.38
N GLY A 123 -9.61 -5.34 5.50
CA GLY A 123 -9.97 -5.69 4.13
C GLY A 123 -8.80 -6.30 3.36
N ALA A 124 -7.58 -5.78 3.56
CA ALA A 124 -6.37 -6.39 3.01
C ALA A 124 -6.15 -7.82 3.55
N LYS A 125 -6.32 -8.08 4.85
CA LYS A 125 -6.22 -9.44 5.41
C LYS A 125 -7.22 -10.40 4.78
N GLU A 126 -8.46 -9.96 4.57
CA GLU A 126 -9.50 -10.76 3.94
C GLU A 126 -9.18 -11.09 2.48
N VAL A 127 -8.69 -10.12 1.71
CA VAL A 127 -8.16 -10.34 0.35
C VAL A 127 -7.07 -11.40 0.35
N LEU A 128 -6.10 -11.29 1.28
CA LEU A 128 -4.98 -12.23 1.36
C LEU A 128 -5.40 -13.63 1.81
N ALA A 129 -6.42 -13.74 2.67
CA ALA A 129 -6.97 -15.03 3.07
C ALA A 129 -7.70 -15.70 1.90
N HIS A 130 -8.53 -14.95 1.18
CA HIS A 130 -9.31 -15.47 0.04
C HIS A 130 -8.42 -15.92 -1.13
N ALA A 131 -7.27 -15.26 -1.34
CA ALA A 131 -6.32 -15.66 -2.38
C ALA A 131 -5.60 -16.99 -2.12
N ARG A 132 -5.72 -17.57 -0.92
CA ARG A 132 -5.09 -18.84 -0.54
C ARG A 132 -6.03 -20.04 -0.64
N GLU A 133 -7.33 -19.80 -0.86
CA GLU A 133 -8.39 -20.82 -1.03
C GLU A 133 -8.49 -21.29 -2.48
#